data_AF-B6H3W5-F1
#
_entry.id   AF-B6H3W5-F1
#
_cell.length_a   1.000
_cell.length_b   1.000
_cell.length_c   1.000
_cell.angle_alpha   90.00
_cell.angle_beta   90.00
_cell.angle_gamma   90.00
#
_symmetry.space_group_name_H-M   'P 1'
#
loop_
_entity.id
_entity.type
_entity.pdbx_description
1 polymer ?
#
loop_
_entity_poly.entity_id
_entity_poly.type
_entity_poly.pdbx_seq_one_letter_code
_entity_poly.pdbx_strand_id
1 'polypeptide(L)'
;MSYTTDSRESTAPQDYYASLDDEGSLVERFKNIDDKTQFYTAMRRLQDPLTHNFVLDFGNEEAWCASDLGTNELKLLLSKPRDKCFGTRWINIWAPEEQKESIRAITKHYGVSERLQGMMCTEPVHHPEPKVTTPLPTKRTSQSPSVAPSFQHEMDDPENALKHLTEPDRLRESASFKNLTFAQVTDQIWHFSSVDHGPRYTCIGYNTLFVIPTLSQPNGKDLPDGKRLWTWLVQCDDGTIISIQENPFPRRKGVPIDEAKPVLDIVRRNIRFIFAGVSRQHFAMSESESLITIRVRHFSDLGPDQANIKQEDGPSLLFYYIFDDWVSSYGLIAKREHKYGVALENLRGQMLERPVVDLVNELHWLGRRLAVLKRLYQSYELIMRRLLQRQRMLRDEARSAQPAAISYGATFGDMEFVDMRQSSVVSNSSFHNTTKKSVGVQLSSTAVARFERLVDRINLYCLSEIENCLNEKESLTFLEFNLIALKDSQAVEKLTRITILLAKATILFLPVSLMSAYFSTELIGVKNGYTKTDYWVSFAVIFVASVLLLTVFGYASDTVEGKTIYRSMVRTFFRKSRQKMSRRRE
;
A
#
# COMPACT_ATOMS: atom_id res chain seq x y z
N MET A 1 -56.89 31.21 -28.94
CA MET A 1 -55.89 31.48 -27.88
C MET A 1 -54.88 30.36 -27.93
N SER A 2 -53.68 30.70 -28.41
CA SER A 2 -52.58 29.77 -28.65
C SER A 2 -51.93 29.38 -27.33
N TYR A 3 -51.84 28.07 -27.07
CA TYR A 3 -51.04 27.54 -25.96
C TYR A 3 -49.58 27.51 -26.40
N THR A 4 -48.79 28.48 -25.93
CA THR A 4 -47.33 28.42 -26.01
C THR A 4 -46.82 27.47 -24.93
N THR A 5 -46.66 26.20 -25.29
CA THR A 5 -45.78 25.27 -24.58
C THR A 5 -44.34 25.76 -24.76
N ASP A 6 -43.74 26.25 -23.69
CA ASP A 6 -42.31 26.60 -23.63
C ASP A 6 -41.48 25.32 -23.52
N SER A 7 -41.48 24.53 -24.59
CA SER A 7 -40.55 23.43 -24.80
C SER A 7 -39.26 24.02 -25.34
N ARG A 8 -38.34 24.39 -24.45
CA ARG A 8 -36.93 24.55 -24.86
C ARG A 8 -36.44 23.18 -25.32
N GLU A 9 -36.46 22.97 -26.63
CA GLU A 9 -35.91 21.82 -27.32
C GLU A 9 -34.49 21.56 -26.81
N SER A 10 -34.18 20.29 -26.52
CA SER A 10 -32.81 19.87 -26.21
C SER A 10 -31.93 20.29 -27.38
N THR A 11 -31.05 21.25 -27.15
CA THR A 11 -30.13 21.74 -28.18
C THR A 11 -29.12 20.63 -28.45
N ALA A 12 -28.68 20.44 -29.69
CA ALA A 12 -27.70 19.42 -29.97
C ALA A 12 -26.42 19.75 -29.18
N PRO A 13 -25.69 18.77 -28.62
CA PRO A 13 -24.48 19.05 -27.83
C PRO A 13 -23.46 19.97 -28.52
N GLN A 14 -23.38 19.92 -29.85
CA GLN A 14 -22.57 20.83 -30.65
C GLN A 14 -23.04 22.29 -30.54
N ASP A 15 -24.34 22.54 -30.52
CA ASP A 15 -24.93 23.87 -30.35
C ASP A 15 -24.61 24.44 -28.96
N TYR A 16 -24.60 23.58 -27.93
CA TYR A 16 -24.17 23.99 -26.59
C TYR A 16 -22.73 24.51 -26.61
N TYR A 17 -21.79 23.74 -27.17
CA TYR A 17 -20.39 24.19 -27.24
C TYR A 17 -20.21 25.41 -28.15
N ALA A 18 -20.96 25.51 -29.24
CA ALA A 18 -20.94 26.68 -30.13
C ALA A 18 -21.46 27.93 -29.43
N SER A 19 -22.45 27.77 -28.54
CA SER A 19 -22.97 28.88 -27.75
C SER A 19 -21.98 29.41 -26.71
N LEU A 20 -20.98 28.62 -26.31
CA LEU A 20 -20.00 29.02 -25.31
C LEU A 20 -18.90 29.91 -25.90
N ASP A 21 -18.57 29.71 -27.17
CA ASP A 21 -17.37 30.27 -27.78
C ASP A 21 -17.64 30.83 -29.18
N ASP A 22 -17.62 32.15 -29.30
CA ASP A 22 -17.79 32.84 -30.58
C ASP A 22 -16.64 32.53 -31.56
N GLU A 23 -15.46 32.12 -31.06
CA GLU A 23 -14.30 31.71 -31.88
C GLU A 23 -14.36 30.25 -32.34
N GLY A 24 -15.29 29.44 -31.81
CA GLY A 24 -15.50 28.04 -32.20
C GLY A 24 -14.45 27.04 -31.69
N SER A 25 -13.47 27.48 -30.90
CA SER A 25 -12.38 26.63 -30.41
C SER A 25 -12.86 25.47 -29.54
N LEU A 26 -13.89 25.69 -28.70
CA LEU A 26 -14.47 24.63 -27.86
C LEU A 26 -15.19 23.55 -28.67
N VAL A 27 -15.93 23.94 -29.72
CA VAL A 27 -16.64 23.00 -30.60
C VAL A 27 -15.67 22.07 -31.31
N GLU A 28 -14.53 22.60 -31.74
CA GLU A 28 -13.51 21.80 -32.41
C GLU A 28 -12.80 20.83 -31.46
N ARG A 29 -12.68 21.16 -30.17
CA ARG A 29 -11.99 20.33 -29.18
C ARG A 29 -12.85 19.23 -28.58
N PHE A 30 -14.13 19.49 -28.32
CA PHE A 30 -15.02 18.48 -27.77
C PHE A 30 -15.38 17.46 -28.85
N LYS A 31 -15.17 16.17 -28.57
CA LYS A 31 -15.46 15.05 -29.47
C LYS A 31 -16.37 14.02 -28.80
N ASN A 32 -17.35 13.52 -29.54
CA ASN A 32 -18.25 12.48 -29.05
C ASN A 32 -17.51 11.15 -28.91
N ILE A 33 -17.35 10.66 -27.68
CA ILE A 33 -16.62 9.42 -27.37
C ILE A 33 -17.50 8.17 -27.50
N ASP A 34 -18.77 8.32 -27.87
CA ASP A 34 -19.60 7.21 -28.32
C ASP A 34 -19.31 6.84 -29.77
N ASP A 35 -18.60 7.68 -30.53
CA ASP A 35 -17.96 7.25 -31.77
C ASP A 35 -16.68 6.46 -31.48
N LYS A 36 -16.53 5.34 -32.18
CA LYS A 36 -15.40 4.42 -32.05
C LYS A 36 -14.06 5.11 -32.32
N THR A 37 -13.98 5.99 -33.32
CA THR A 37 -12.69 6.62 -33.68
C THR A 37 -12.24 7.62 -32.63
N GLN A 38 -13.17 8.43 -32.12
CA GLN A 38 -12.92 9.40 -31.07
C GLN A 38 -12.64 8.73 -29.74
N PHE A 39 -13.34 7.63 -29.43
CA PHE A 39 -13.09 6.83 -28.24
C PHE A 39 -11.63 6.37 -28.12
N TYR A 40 -11.10 5.73 -29.16
CA TYR A 40 -9.71 5.27 -29.14
C TYR A 40 -8.71 6.42 -29.12
N THR A 41 -9.04 7.54 -29.78
CA THR A 41 -8.19 8.75 -29.77
C THR A 41 -8.11 9.34 -28.36
N ALA A 42 -9.25 9.50 -27.69
CA ALA A 42 -9.30 9.95 -26.30
C ALA A 42 -8.55 8.97 -25.38
N MET A 43 -8.79 7.66 -25.51
CA MET A 43 -8.12 6.64 -24.69
C MET A 43 -6.59 6.69 -24.80
N ARG A 44 -6.05 6.94 -26.01
CA ARG A 44 -4.60 7.13 -26.21
C ARG A 44 -4.10 8.40 -25.52
N ARG A 45 -4.86 9.50 -25.54
CA ARG A 45 -4.52 10.74 -24.80
C ARG A 45 -4.47 10.49 -23.30
N LEU A 46 -5.42 9.74 -22.72
CA LEU A 46 -5.37 9.39 -21.29
C LEU A 46 -4.10 8.61 -20.89
N GLN A 47 -3.50 7.86 -21.82
CA GLN A 47 -2.22 7.16 -21.61
C GLN A 47 -0.99 8.03 -21.86
N ASP A 48 -1.14 9.15 -22.55
CA ASP A 48 -0.05 10.03 -22.91
C ASP A 48 0.47 10.77 -21.66
N PRO A 49 1.77 10.65 -21.32
CA PRO A 49 2.35 11.39 -20.21
C PRO A 49 2.24 12.91 -20.35
N LEU A 50 2.08 13.42 -21.58
CA LEU A 50 1.95 14.84 -21.87
C LEU A 50 0.54 15.38 -21.72
N THR A 51 -0.46 14.54 -21.45
CA THR A 51 -1.81 15.03 -21.18
C THR A 51 -1.90 15.51 -19.73
N HIS A 52 -2.27 16.78 -19.57
CA HIS A 52 -2.32 17.54 -18.33
C HIS A 52 -3.74 17.54 -17.74
N ASN A 53 -4.77 17.62 -18.58
CA ASN A 53 -6.16 17.55 -18.12
C ASN A 53 -7.11 16.98 -19.18
N PHE A 54 -8.32 16.61 -18.76
CA PHE A 54 -9.45 16.41 -19.67
C PHE A 54 -10.76 16.86 -19.01
N VAL A 55 -11.74 17.15 -19.86
CA VAL A 55 -13.12 17.38 -19.47
C VAL A 55 -14.03 16.42 -20.23
N LEU A 56 -14.84 15.66 -19.49
CA LEU A 56 -15.82 14.73 -20.03
C LEU A 56 -17.22 15.12 -19.57
N ASP A 57 -18.06 15.53 -20.50
CA ASP A 57 -19.47 15.79 -20.29
C ASP A 57 -20.28 14.59 -20.78
N PHE A 58 -21.18 14.06 -19.95
CA PHE A 58 -22.01 12.93 -20.35
C PHE A 58 -23.42 12.99 -19.75
N GLY A 59 -24.37 12.51 -20.54
CA GLY A 59 -25.74 12.22 -20.14
C GLY A 59 -26.14 10.81 -20.58
N ASN A 60 -27.44 10.52 -20.56
CA ASN A 60 -27.94 9.20 -20.99
C ASN A 60 -27.68 8.95 -22.48
N GLU A 61 -27.79 9.97 -23.32
CA GLU A 61 -27.68 9.81 -24.76
C GLU A 61 -26.24 9.90 -25.24
N GLU A 62 -25.52 10.97 -24.92
CA GLU A 62 -24.21 11.26 -25.50
C GLU A 62 -23.14 11.54 -24.45
N ALA A 63 -21.88 11.25 -24.80
CA ALA A 63 -20.70 11.56 -24.02
C ALA A 63 -19.65 12.27 -24.89
N TRP A 64 -19.17 13.42 -24.42
CA TRP A 64 -18.28 14.32 -25.15
C TRP A 64 -17.06 14.65 -24.32
N CYS A 65 -15.87 14.52 -24.91
CA CYS A 65 -14.59 14.73 -24.23
C CYS A 65 -13.73 15.75 -24.96
N ALA A 66 -13.05 16.61 -24.20
CA ALA A 66 -11.92 17.41 -24.65
C ALA A 66 -10.71 17.16 -23.74
N SER A 67 -9.50 17.22 -24.30
CA SER A 67 -8.25 17.08 -23.55
C SER A 67 -7.42 18.36 -23.63
N ASP A 68 -6.61 18.59 -22.60
CA ASP A 68 -5.66 19.71 -22.51
C ASP A 68 -6.31 21.09 -22.74
N LEU A 69 -7.41 21.35 -22.03
CA LEU A 69 -8.06 22.65 -22.02
C LEU A 69 -7.25 23.67 -21.22
N GLY A 70 -7.10 24.87 -21.77
CA GLY A 70 -6.45 26.00 -21.12
C GLY A 70 -7.34 26.67 -20.06
N THR A 71 -6.75 27.55 -19.26
CA THR A 71 -7.48 28.26 -18.19
C THR A 71 -8.64 29.11 -18.72
N ASN A 72 -8.50 29.75 -19.89
CA ASN A 72 -9.56 30.58 -20.47
C ASN A 72 -10.72 29.72 -20.99
N GLU A 73 -10.41 28.63 -21.68
CA GLU A 73 -11.39 27.64 -22.15
C GLU A 73 -12.19 27.04 -20.97
N LEU A 74 -11.51 26.71 -19.86
CA LEU A 74 -12.17 26.23 -18.63
C LEU A 74 -13.08 27.28 -17.99
N LYS A 75 -12.66 28.55 -17.95
CA LYS A 75 -13.51 29.66 -17.46
C LYS A 75 -14.74 29.84 -18.33
N LEU A 76 -14.58 29.76 -19.65
CA LEU A 76 -15.67 29.88 -20.61
C LEU A 76 -16.68 28.73 -20.43
N LEU A 77 -16.17 27.51 -20.28
CA LEU A 77 -16.97 26.31 -20.05
C LEU A 77 -17.78 26.36 -18.75
N LEU A 78 -17.28 27.03 -17.72
CA LEU A 78 -17.97 27.25 -16.45
C LEU A 78 -18.82 28.53 -16.41
N SER A 79 -18.73 29.40 -17.42
CA SER A 79 -19.42 30.71 -17.44
C SER A 79 -20.93 30.61 -17.67
N LYS A 80 -21.36 29.58 -18.43
CA LYS A 80 -22.77 29.31 -18.72
C LYS A 80 -23.20 27.99 -18.08
N PRO A 81 -24.47 27.89 -17.67
CA PRO A 81 -25.00 26.64 -17.15
C PRO A 81 -24.88 25.54 -18.20
N ARG A 82 -24.56 24.33 -17.75
CA ARG A 82 -24.48 23.15 -18.61
C ARG A 82 -25.85 22.84 -19.22
N ASP A 83 -25.86 22.40 -20.48
CA ASP A 83 -27.08 21.90 -21.12
C ASP A 83 -27.65 20.71 -20.34
N LYS A 84 -28.98 20.60 -20.31
CA LYS A 84 -29.72 19.52 -19.66
C LYS A 84 -29.44 18.16 -20.28
N CYS A 85 -29.01 18.12 -21.55
CA CYS A 85 -28.58 16.88 -22.19
C CYS A 85 -27.41 16.22 -21.44
N PHE A 86 -26.59 17.00 -20.71
CA PHE A 86 -25.49 16.50 -19.90
C PHE A 86 -25.83 16.48 -18.40
N GLY A 87 -25.87 15.28 -17.82
CA GLY A 87 -26.11 15.08 -16.40
C GLY A 87 -24.88 15.27 -15.52
N THR A 88 -23.70 15.00 -16.06
CA THR A 88 -22.44 15.00 -15.32
C THR A 88 -21.34 15.66 -16.15
N ARG A 89 -20.49 16.45 -15.48
CA ARG A 89 -19.21 16.95 -16.02
C ARG A 89 -18.08 16.41 -15.17
N TRP A 90 -17.08 15.82 -15.79
CA TRP A 90 -15.88 15.36 -15.10
C TRP A 90 -14.67 16.16 -15.57
N ILE A 91 -14.09 16.94 -14.67
CA ILE A 91 -12.83 17.65 -14.90
C ILE A 91 -11.73 16.88 -14.17
N ASN A 92 -10.77 16.34 -14.90
CA ASN A 92 -9.63 15.66 -14.31
C ASN A 92 -8.33 16.42 -14.60
N ILE A 93 -7.53 16.65 -13.57
CA ILE A 93 -6.29 17.41 -13.61
C ILE A 93 -5.15 16.52 -13.08
N TRP A 94 -4.13 16.32 -13.90
CA TRP A 94 -2.85 15.72 -13.49
C TRP A 94 -1.80 16.81 -13.29
N ALA A 95 -0.80 16.54 -12.46
CA ALA A 95 0.30 17.50 -12.22
C ALA A 95 -0.23 18.90 -11.84
N PRO A 96 -0.96 19.04 -10.71
CA PRO A 96 -1.55 20.30 -10.29
C PRO A 96 -0.56 21.46 -10.16
N GLU A 97 0.71 21.15 -9.89
CA GLU A 97 1.80 22.12 -9.81
C GLU A 97 2.01 22.91 -11.11
N GLU A 98 1.66 22.33 -12.26
CA GLU A 98 1.79 22.94 -13.59
C GLU A 98 0.53 23.72 -14.01
N GLN A 99 -0.60 23.54 -13.30
CA GLN A 99 -1.92 24.03 -13.71
C GLN A 99 -2.63 24.87 -12.64
N LYS A 100 -1.86 25.60 -11.83
CA LYS A 100 -2.37 26.36 -10.66
C LYS A 100 -3.47 27.36 -11.02
N GLU A 101 -3.31 28.08 -12.13
CA GLU A 101 -4.30 29.09 -12.56
C GLU A 101 -5.62 28.43 -13.00
N SER A 102 -5.56 27.27 -13.66
CA SER A 102 -6.74 26.49 -14.01
C SER A 102 -7.46 25.97 -12.77
N ILE A 103 -6.71 25.42 -11.79
CA ILE A 103 -7.28 24.95 -10.52
C ILE A 103 -7.98 26.10 -9.81
N ARG A 104 -7.30 27.24 -9.61
CA ARG A 104 -7.86 28.44 -8.96
C ARG A 104 -9.11 28.93 -9.66
N ALA A 105 -9.14 28.97 -10.99
CA ALA A 105 -10.31 29.39 -11.75
C ALA A 105 -11.51 28.48 -11.49
N ILE A 106 -11.32 27.16 -11.54
CA ILE A 106 -12.37 26.17 -11.27
C ILE A 106 -12.85 26.25 -9.82
N THR A 107 -11.93 26.24 -8.86
CA THR A 107 -12.25 26.20 -7.43
C THR A 107 -12.93 27.49 -6.96
N LYS A 108 -12.53 28.64 -7.51
CA LYS A 108 -13.16 29.94 -7.22
C LYS A 108 -14.62 29.98 -7.70
N HIS A 109 -14.93 29.38 -8.84
CA HIS A 109 -16.31 29.29 -9.36
C HIS A 109 -17.27 28.58 -8.39
N TYR A 110 -16.79 27.53 -7.71
CA TYR A 110 -17.58 26.77 -6.73
C TYR A 110 -17.47 27.28 -5.28
N GLY A 111 -16.75 28.38 -5.05
CA GLY A 111 -16.63 29.00 -3.73
C GLY A 111 -15.73 28.23 -2.76
N VAL A 112 -14.74 27.48 -3.27
CA VAL A 112 -13.72 26.83 -2.46
C VAL A 112 -12.84 27.86 -1.76
N SER A 113 -12.59 27.69 -0.46
CA SER A 113 -11.81 28.67 0.32
C SER A 113 -10.38 28.86 -0.20
N GLU A 114 -9.84 30.08 -0.09
CA GLU A 114 -8.44 30.41 -0.45
C GLU A 114 -7.42 29.47 0.23
N ARG A 115 -7.70 29.06 1.47
CA ARG A 115 -6.87 28.07 2.20
C ARG A 115 -6.82 26.73 1.46
N LEU A 116 -7.98 26.20 1.08
CA LEU A 116 -8.07 24.90 0.41
C LEU A 116 -7.50 24.97 -1.02
N GLN A 117 -7.70 26.09 -1.72
CA GLN A 117 -7.04 26.37 -2.99
C GLN A 117 -5.50 26.37 -2.87
N GLY A 118 -4.98 27.01 -1.80
CA GLY A 118 -3.55 26.99 -1.48
C GLY A 118 -3.01 25.58 -1.26
N MET A 119 -3.76 24.74 -0.54
CA MET A 119 -3.40 23.33 -0.33
C MET A 119 -3.38 22.53 -1.65
N MET A 120 -4.38 22.74 -2.53
CA MET A 120 -4.46 22.07 -3.83
C MET A 120 -3.33 22.44 -4.80
N CYS A 121 -2.75 23.64 -4.67
CA CYS A 121 -1.71 24.16 -5.56
C CYS A 121 -0.30 24.11 -4.95
N THR A 122 -0.09 23.28 -3.92
CA THR A 122 1.20 23.21 -3.21
C THR A 122 2.28 22.61 -4.11
N GLU A 123 3.50 23.16 -4.03
CA GLU A 123 4.66 22.57 -4.72
C GLU A 123 4.98 21.18 -4.17
N PRO A 124 5.33 20.22 -5.03
CA PRO A 124 5.70 18.87 -4.59
C PRO A 124 7.00 18.89 -3.78
N VAL A 125 7.16 17.90 -2.90
CA VAL A 125 8.32 17.83 -2.01
C VAL A 125 9.62 17.62 -2.80
N HIS A 126 10.58 18.51 -2.59
CA HIS A 126 11.95 18.34 -3.07
C HIS A 126 12.69 17.36 -2.17
N HIS A 127 13.03 16.18 -2.68
CA HIS A 127 14.00 15.32 -1.98
C HIS A 127 15.35 15.52 -2.65
N PRO A 128 16.40 15.86 -1.90
CA PRO A 128 17.75 15.94 -2.47
C PRO A 128 18.10 14.59 -3.07
N GLU A 129 18.64 14.60 -4.29
CA GLU A 129 19.19 13.39 -4.90
C GLU A 129 20.22 12.78 -3.94
N PRO A 130 20.31 11.45 -3.82
CA PRO A 130 21.52 10.84 -3.28
C PRO A 130 22.65 11.31 -4.18
N LYS A 131 23.54 12.17 -3.64
CA LYS A 131 24.73 12.64 -4.35
C LYS A 131 25.40 11.41 -4.93
N VAL A 132 25.38 11.27 -6.26
CA VAL A 132 26.20 10.29 -6.96
C VAL A 132 27.62 10.66 -6.57
N THR A 133 28.23 9.88 -5.70
CA THR A 133 29.64 10.05 -5.32
C THR A 133 30.43 9.88 -6.60
N THR A 134 30.75 10.99 -7.25
CA THR A 134 31.67 10.99 -8.38
C THR A 134 32.98 10.45 -7.83
N PRO A 135 33.53 9.33 -8.36
CA PRO A 135 34.80 8.84 -7.87
C PRO A 135 35.83 9.96 -8.08
N LEU A 136 36.49 10.37 -6.99
CA LEU A 136 37.54 11.37 -7.05
C LEU A 136 38.59 10.96 -8.10
N PRO A 137 39.12 11.90 -8.90
CA PRO A 137 40.14 11.58 -9.87
C PRO A 137 41.40 11.11 -9.16
N THR A 138 41.81 9.89 -9.47
CA THR A 138 43.02 9.23 -8.98
C THR A 138 44.24 10.05 -9.35
N LYS A 139 44.82 10.77 -8.38
CA LYS A 139 46.17 11.32 -8.55
C LYS A 139 47.17 10.16 -8.49
N ARG A 140 47.79 9.93 -9.64
CA ARG A 140 48.98 9.08 -9.82
C ARG A 140 50.11 9.60 -8.93
N THR A 141 50.68 8.72 -8.13
CA THR A 141 52.09 8.82 -7.71
C THR A 141 52.70 7.43 -7.65
N SER A 142 53.90 7.35 -8.21
CA SER A 142 54.65 6.18 -8.64
C SER A 142 55.58 5.60 -7.56
N GLN A 143 55.67 4.25 -7.52
CA GLN A 143 56.82 3.37 -7.20
C GLN A 143 57.47 3.55 -5.80
N SER A 144 57.67 2.54 -4.95
CA SER A 144 58.29 1.21 -5.17
C SER A 144 58.12 0.33 -3.88
N PRO A 145 58.54 -0.96 -3.85
CA PRO A 145 57.90 -2.02 -3.06
C PRO A 145 58.62 -2.34 -1.74
N SER A 146 57.89 -2.85 -0.74
CA SER A 146 58.22 -4.08 0.01
C SER A 146 57.45 -4.23 1.32
N VAL A 147 57.27 -5.51 1.68
CA VAL A 147 56.98 -6.09 3.01
C VAL A 147 55.55 -5.94 3.55
N ALA A 148 54.86 -7.08 3.61
CA ALA A 148 53.63 -7.29 4.38
C ALA A 148 53.82 -6.96 5.86
N PRO A 149 52.77 -6.49 6.56
CA PRO A 149 52.39 -7.24 7.75
C PRO A 149 50.89 -7.26 8.09
N SER A 150 50.53 -8.35 8.77
CA SER A 150 49.55 -8.50 9.86
C SER A 150 48.25 -7.69 9.89
N PHE A 151 47.15 -8.45 9.93
CA PHE A 151 45.94 -8.13 10.67
C PHE A 151 46.25 -7.46 12.02
N GLN A 152 45.86 -6.20 12.17
CA GLN A 152 45.64 -5.58 13.47
C GLN A 152 44.28 -4.91 13.49
N HIS A 153 43.58 -5.25 14.57
CA HIS A 153 42.27 -4.84 15.01
C HIS A 153 42.37 -3.41 15.55
N GLU A 154 41.86 -2.41 14.82
CA GLU A 154 41.72 -1.05 15.36
C GLU A 154 40.31 -0.87 15.92
N MET A 155 40.27 -0.61 17.23
CA MET A 155 39.08 -0.26 17.99
C MET A 155 38.48 1.03 17.41
N ASP A 156 37.18 1.02 17.14
CA ASP A 156 36.41 2.23 16.84
C ASP A 156 36.50 3.19 18.04
N ASP A 157 37.08 4.36 17.77
CA ASP A 157 37.20 5.49 18.68
C ASP A 157 35.79 6.05 19.01
N PRO A 158 35.36 6.04 20.28
CA PRO A 158 34.03 6.53 20.67
C PRO A 158 33.83 8.04 20.49
N GLU A 159 34.86 8.83 20.14
CA GLU A 159 34.69 10.25 19.85
C GLU A 159 34.16 10.56 18.43
N ASN A 160 34.22 9.61 17.50
CA ASN A 160 33.69 9.82 16.14
C ASN A 160 32.16 9.67 16.06
N ALA A 161 31.54 8.98 17.04
CA ALA A 161 30.09 8.90 17.18
C ALA A 161 29.45 10.22 17.65
N LEU A 162 30.23 11.11 18.30
CA LEU A 162 29.72 12.37 18.82
C LEU A 162 29.69 13.50 17.78
N LYS A 163 30.50 13.42 16.71
CA LYS A 163 30.51 14.44 15.64
C LYS A 163 29.26 14.40 14.75
N HIS A 164 28.57 13.26 14.69
CA HIS A 164 27.30 13.13 13.97
C HIS A 164 26.08 13.69 14.72
N LEU A 165 26.26 14.15 15.97
CA LEU A 165 25.21 14.77 16.79
C LEU A 165 25.21 16.31 16.74
N THR A 166 26.08 16.92 15.91
CA THR A 166 26.30 18.37 15.85
C THR A 166 25.50 19.11 14.76
N GLU A 167 24.30 18.65 14.41
CA GLU A 167 23.31 19.50 13.70
C GLU A 167 21.93 19.50 14.40
N PRO A 168 21.84 19.91 15.68
CA PRO A 168 20.55 20.12 16.34
C PRO A 168 19.72 21.24 15.70
N ASP A 169 20.35 22.17 14.98
CA ASP A 169 19.67 23.29 14.32
C ASP A 169 18.90 22.86 13.07
N ARG A 170 19.37 21.88 12.28
CA ARG A 170 18.60 21.36 11.13
C ARG A 170 17.38 20.55 11.55
N LEU A 171 17.47 19.80 12.65
CA LEU A 171 16.35 19.07 13.24
C LEU A 171 15.32 20.02 13.87
N ARG A 172 15.77 21.14 14.45
CA ARG A 172 14.90 22.21 14.96
C ARG A 172 14.23 23.04 13.86
N GLU A 173 14.93 23.32 12.76
CA GLU A 173 14.36 24.01 11.59
C GLU A 173 13.35 23.14 10.85
N SER A 174 13.58 21.83 10.74
CA SER A 174 12.62 20.87 10.17
C SER A 174 11.43 20.57 11.08
N ALA A 175 11.54 20.83 12.40
CA ALA A 175 10.44 20.76 13.36
C ALA A 175 9.68 22.09 13.54
N SER A 176 10.08 23.16 12.85
CA SER A 176 9.39 24.45 12.92
C SER A 176 8.14 24.45 12.02
N PHE A 177 6.95 24.54 12.64
CA PHE A 177 5.67 24.67 11.94
C PHE A 177 5.59 25.85 10.95
N LYS A 178 6.51 26.83 11.04
CA LYS A 178 6.53 28.00 10.16
C LYS A 178 6.97 27.68 8.72
N ASN A 179 7.65 26.55 8.48
CA ASN A 179 8.16 26.17 7.15
C ASN A 179 7.54 24.87 6.60
N LEU A 180 6.51 24.34 7.26
CA LEU A 180 5.91 23.06 6.87
C LEU A 180 4.89 23.27 5.75
N THR A 181 5.19 22.80 4.54
CA THR A 181 4.26 22.89 3.41
C THR A 181 3.23 21.76 3.45
N PHE A 182 2.06 21.97 2.83
CA PHE A 182 1.04 20.93 2.78
C PHE A 182 1.54 19.65 2.07
N ALA A 183 2.34 19.79 1.02
CA ALA A 183 2.95 18.65 0.34
C ALA A 183 3.90 17.85 1.26
N GLN A 184 4.59 18.51 2.18
CA GLN A 184 5.41 17.81 3.18
C GLN A 184 4.53 17.03 4.17
N VAL A 185 3.38 17.57 4.58
CA VAL A 185 2.41 16.86 5.43
C VAL A 185 1.94 15.58 4.74
N THR A 186 1.48 15.69 3.49
CA THR A 186 0.90 14.57 2.75
C THR A 186 1.93 13.52 2.36
N ASP A 187 3.20 13.92 2.15
CA ASP A 187 4.32 13.01 1.91
C ASP A 187 4.77 12.24 3.16
N GLN A 188 4.83 12.92 4.31
CA GLN A 188 5.27 12.30 5.57
C GLN A 188 4.17 11.47 6.23
N ILE A 189 2.92 11.93 6.17
CA ILE A 189 1.78 11.31 6.84
C ILE A 189 0.92 10.59 5.79
N TRP A 190 1.26 9.32 5.51
CA TRP A 190 0.59 8.54 4.46
C TRP A 190 -0.92 8.34 4.72
N HIS A 191 -1.34 8.31 5.98
CA HIS A 191 -2.74 8.18 6.38
C HIS A 191 -3.45 9.53 6.57
N PHE A 192 -2.81 10.64 6.19
CA PHE A 192 -3.44 11.94 6.21
C PHE A 192 -4.64 11.94 5.25
N SER A 193 -5.75 12.49 5.72
CA SER A 193 -6.95 12.69 4.91
C SER A 193 -7.67 13.96 5.33
N SER A 194 -8.40 14.56 4.38
CA SER A 194 -9.24 15.73 4.61
C SER A 194 -10.62 15.51 4.03
N VAL A 195 -11.63 16.05 4.71
CA VAL A 195 -13.02 16.07 4.26
C VAL A 195 -13.55 17.47 4.57
N ASP A 196 -13.85 18.21 3.52
CA ASP A 196 -14.23 19.61 3.57
C ASP A 196 -15.58 19.79 2.86
N HIS A 197 -16.47 20.55 3.49
CA HIS A 197 -17.81 20.82 2.94
C HIS A 197 -17.97 22.33 2.72
N GLY A 198 -18.45 22.68 1.54
CA GLY A 198 -18.91 24.02 1.22
C GLY A 198 -20.38 24.03 0.83
N PRO A 199 -20.98 25.22 0.63
CA PRO A 199 -22.37 25.34 0.21
C PRO A 199 -22.64 24.71 -1.17
N ARG A 200 -21.63 24.71 -2.03
CA ARG A 200 -21.71 24.24 -3.42
C ARG A 200 -20.77 23.08 -3.74
N TYR A 201 -20.06 22.55 -2.74
CA TYR A 201 -19.13 21.44 -2.96
C TYR A 201 -19.00 20.51 -1.74
N THR A 202 -18.66 19.25 -2.01
CA THR A 202 -18.05 18.34 -1.05
C THR A 202 -16.68 17.95 -1.58
N CYS A 203 -15.62 18.15 -0.80
CA CYS A 203 -14.24 17.88 -1.19
C CYS A 203 -13.64 16.85 -0.23
N ILE A 204 -12.96 15.86 -0.78
CA ILE A 204 -12.13 14.91 -0.04
C ILE A 204 -10.71 14.96 -0.57
N GLY A 205 -9.76 14.80 0.34
CA GLY A 205 -8.33 14.68 0.04
C GLY A 205 -7.78 13.43 0.69
N TYR A 206 -7.06 12.61 -0.06
CA TYR A 206 -6.51 11.35 0.44
C TYR A 206 -5.28 10.91 -0.34
N ASN A 207 -4.45 10.10 0.30
CA ASN A 207 -3.34 9.43 -0.35
C ASN A 207 -3.79 8.12 -0.95
N THR A 208 -3.38 7.83 -2.19
CA THR A 208 -3.56 6.54 -2.86
C THR A 208 -2.22 5.84 -3.00
N LEU A 209 -2.18 4.54 -2.71
CA LEU A 209 -0.98 3.71 -2.85
C LEU A 209 -1.09 2.80 -4.07
N PHE A 210 -0.21 3.01 -5.06
CA PHE A 210 -0.14 2.20 -6.27
C PHE A 210 1.00 1.19 -6.20
N VAL A 211 0.71 -0.10 -6.31
CA VAL A 211 1.75 -1.13 -6.38
C VAL A 211 2.27 -1.23 -7.81
N ILE A 212 3.53 -0.85 -8.03
CA ILE A 212 4.17 -0.81 -9.35
C ILE A 212 5.25 -1.90 -9.41
N PRO A 213 5.04 -3.01 -10.15
CA PRO A 213 5.99 -4.12 -10.18
C PRO A 213 7.35 -3.77 -10.79
N THR A 214 7.37 -2.83 -11.75
CA THR A 214 8.54 -2.49 -12.57
C THR A 214 9.49 -1.47 -11.94
N LEU A 215 9.05 -0.74 -10.90
CA LEU A 215 9.86 0.25 -10.22
C LEU A 215 10.21 -0.19 -8.80
N SER A 216 11.42 -0.70 -8.65
CA SER A 216 12.07 -0.85 -7.35
C SER A 216 12.63 0.50 -6.88
N GLN A 217 11.77 1.51 -6.73
CA GLN A 217 12.11 2.69 -5.91
C GLN A 217 11.60 2.41 -4.49
N PRO A 218 12.44 1.90 -3.58
CA PRO A 218 12.01 1.66 -2.21
C PRO A 218 11.69 3.00 -1.54
N ASN A 219 10.54 3.09 -0.88
CA ASN A 219 10.17 4.25 -0.05
C ASN A 219 10.98 4.32 1.27
N GLY A 220 12.03 3.52 1.40
CA GLY A 220 12.71 3.22 2.66
C GLY A 220 12.28 1.86 3.24
N LYS A 221 12.86 1.47 4.38
CA LYS A 221 12.57 0.18 5.02
C LYS A 221 11.24 0.18 5.77
N ASP A 222 10.76 1.34 6.18
CA ASP A 222 9.62 1.53 7.10
C ASP A 222 8.27 1.68 6.40
N LEU A 223 8.31 2.06 5.13
CA LEU A 223 7.12 2.42 4.35
C LEU A 223 6.71 1.27 3.42
N PRO A 224 5.40 1.11 3.18
CA PRO A 224 4.89 0.13 2.23
C PRO A 224 5.52 0.29 0.84
N ASP A 225 5.65 -0.83 0.14
CA ASP A 225 6.08 -0.80 -1.26
C ASP A 225 4.98 -0.22 -2.14
N GLY A 226 5.37 0.61 -3.12
CA GLY A 226 4.46 1.23 -4.07
C GLY A 226 4.72 2.72 -4.24
N LYS A 227 3.91 3.39 -5.05
CA LYS A 227 3.96 4.83 -5.26
C LYS A 227 2.77 5.46 -4.57
N ARG A 228 3.04 6.27 -3.55
CA ARG A 228 2.06 7.08 -2.83
C ARG A 228 1.81 8.37 -3.61
N LEU A 229 0.56 8.70 -3.88
CA LEU A 229 0.16 9.93 -4.56
C LEU A 229 -1.01 10.58 -3.84
N TRP A 230 -0.95 11.90 -3.64
CA TRP A 230 -2.06 12.67 -3.11
C TRP A 230 -3.13 12.91 -4.19
N THR A 231 -4.40 12.76 -3.81
CA THR A 231 -5.56 12.97 -4.69
C THR A 231 -6.59 13.85 -4.00
N TRP A 232 -7.09 14.85 -4.74
CA TRP A 232 -8.31 15.58 -4.39
C TRP A 232 -9.47 15.11 -5.24
N LEU A 233 -10.64 14.97 -4.62
CA LEU A 233 -11.88 14.67 -5.29
C LEU A 233 -12.98 15.61 -4.79
N VAL A 234 -13.64 16.30 -5.70
CA VAL A 234 -14.66 17.31 -5.39
C VAL A 234 -15.94 17.00 -6.15
N GLN A 235 -17.06 16.98 -5.46
CA GLN A 235 -18.40 16.95 -6.06
C GLN A 235 -19.08 18.30 -5.87
N CYS A 236 -19.55 18.88 -6.96
CA CYS A 236 -20.20 20.19 -6.98
C CYS A 236 -21.73 20.07 -7.06
N ASP A 237 -22.42 21.16 -6.77
CA ASP A 237 -23.89 21.24 -6.73
C ASP A 237 -24.58 21.07 -8.10
N ASP A 238 -23.86 21.39 -9.19
CA ASP A 238 -24.34 21.27 -10.58
C ASP A 238 -24.02 19.90 -11.22
N GLY A 239 -23.56 18.91 -10.43
CA GLY A 239 -23.16 17.60 -10.94
C GLY A 239 -21.78 17.58 -11.60
N THR A 240 -20.96 18.62 -11.39
CA THR A 240 -19.54 18.59 -11.79
C THR A 240 -18.69 17.84 -10.76
N ILE A 241 -17.88 16.89 -11.23
CA ILE A 241 -16.86 16.18 -10.46
C ILE A 241 -15.48 16.68 -10.88
N ILE A 242 -14.65 17.03 -9.91
CA ILE A 242 -13.27 17.47 -10.13
C ILE A 242 -12.34 16.50 -9.44
N SER A 243 -11.46 15.85 -10.20
CA SER A 243 -10.38 15.02 -9.66
C SER A 243 -9.02 15.65 -9.96
N ILE A 244 -8.18 15.77 -8.94
CA ILE A 244 -6.84 16.36 -9.05
C ILE A 244 -5.85 15.35 -8.48
N GLN A 245 -4.88 14.93 -9.27
CA GLN A 245 -3.92 13.90 -8.89
C GLN A 245 -2.49 14.42 -8.96
N GLU A 246 -1.74 14.22 -7.88
CA GLU A 246 -0.31 14.54 -7.78
C GLU A 246 0.48 13.86 -8.90
N ASN A 247 1.48 14.58 -9.44
CA ASN A 247 2.41 14.04 -10.41
C ASN A 247 3.26 12.90 -9.78
N PRO A 248 3.33 11.70 -10.39
CA PRO A 248 4.22 10.66 -9.90
C PRO A 248 5.72 10.99 -10.06
N PHE A 249 6.08 11.96 -10.89
CA PHE A 249 7.46 12.32 -11.20
C PHE A 249 7.76 13.82 -11.04
N PRO A 250 7.53 14.42 -9.86
CA PRO A 250 7.70 15.85 -9.68
C PRO A 250 9.17 16.31 -9.75
N ARG A 251 10.13 15.38 -9.63
CA ARG A 251 11.57 15.66 -9.49
C ARG A 251 12.35 15.67 -10.79
N ARG A 252 11.81 15.10 -11.87
CA ARG A 252 12.58 14.83 -13.09
C ARG A 252 12.01 15.65 -14.23
N LYS A 253 12.52 16.87 -14.42
CA LYS A 253 12.42 17.53 -15.74
C LYS A 253 13.04 16.57 -16.76
N GLY A 254 12.18 15.92 -17.55
CA GLY A 254 12.60 14.94 -18.55
C GLY A 254 12.84 13.52 -18.02
N VAL A 255 11.91 12.93 -17.24
CA VAL A 255 11.82 11.45 -17.23
C VAL A 255 11.68 11.01 -18.68
N PRO A 256 12.52 10.10 -19.20
CA PRO A 256 12.29 9.52 -20.51
C PRO A 256 10.86 8.97 -20.53
N ILE A 257 10.09 9.34 -21.55
CA ILE A 257 8.67 8.96 -21.70
C ILE A 257 8.48 7.44 -21.48
N ASP A 258 9.47 6.64 -21.86
CA ASP A 258 9.43 5.18 -21.75
C ASP A 258 9.56 4.65 -20.31
N GLU A 259 10.19 5.40 -19.39
CA GLU A 259 10.16 5.08 -17.95
C GLU A 259 8.86 5.52 -17.28
N ALA A 260 8.24 6.61 -17.77
CA ALA A 260 7.02 7.16 -17.19
C ALA A 260 5.76 6.37 -17.59
N LYS A 261 5.70 5.89 -18.84
CA LYS A 261 4.58 5.11 -19.39
C LYS A 261 4.11 3.96 -18.49
N PRO A 262 4.96 3.00 -18.06
CA PRO A 262 4.50 1.86 -17.26
C PRO A 262 3.93 2.27 -15.90
N VAL A 263 4.42 3.36 -15.31
CA VAL A 263 3.84 3.93 -14.08
C VAL A 263 2.49 4.52 -14.34
N LEU A 264 2.40 5.38 -15.35
CA LEU A 264 1.17 6.09 -15.68
C LEU A 264 0.07 5.12 -16.14
N ASP A 265 0.42 4.02 -16.81
CA ASP A 265 -0.52 2.95 -17.15
C ASP A 265 -1.17 2.34 -15.90
N ILE A 266 -0.44 2.22 -14.78
CA ILE A 266 -0.97 1.73 -13.51
C ILE A 266 -1.73 2.84 -12.77
N VAL A 267 -1.12 4.01 -12.63
CA VAL A 267 -1.64 5.15 -11.86
C VAL A 267 -2.94 5.71 -12.46
N ARG A 268 -3.05 5.76 -13.79
CA ARG A 268 -4.24 6.24 -14.51
C ARG A 268 -5.22 5.11 -14.87
N ARG A 269 -4.95 3.87 -14.46
CA ARG A 269 -5.76 2.70 -14.83
C ARG A 269 -7.24 2.84 -14.43
N ASN A 270 -7.51 3.23 -13.19
CA ASN A 270 -8.89 3.37 -12.71
C ASN A 270 -9.64 4.46 -13.50
N ILE A 271 -9.00 5.61 -13.72
CA ILE A 271 -9.52 6.71 -14.54
C ILE A 271 -9.91 6.22 -15.93
N ARG A 272 -9.06 5.39 -16.56
CA ARG A 272 -9.34 4.80 -17.88
C ARG A 272 -10.50 3.81 -17.86
N PHE A 273 -10.63 2.99 -16.82
CA PHE A 273 -11.77 2.05 -16.70
C PHE A 273 -13.09 2.80 -16.52
N ILE A 274 -13.11 3.84 -15.69
CA ILE A 274 -14.28 4.70 -15.52
C ILE A 274 -14.60 5.38 -16.86
N PHE A 275 -13.60 6.00 -17.50
CA PHE A 275 -13.77 6.67 -18.79
C PHE A 275 -14.32 5.74 -19.86
N ALA A 276 -13.77 4.51 -19.96
CA ALA A 276 -14.27 3.50 -20.87
C ALA A 276 -15.72 3.13 -20.55
N GLY A 277 -16.03 2.97 -19.27
CA GLY A 277 -17.37 2.73 -18.74
C GLY A 277 -18.43 3.75 -19.12
N VAL A 278 -18.03 5.01 -19.35
CA VAL A 278 -18.91 6.07 -19.85
C VAL A 278 -19.25 5.86 -21.33
N SER A 279 -18.37 5.31 -22.16
CA SER A 279 -18.66 5.18 -23.60
C SER A 279 -19.59 3.99 -23.93
N ARG A 280 -20.40 4.15 -24.98
CA ARG A 280 -21.14 3.04 -25.64
C ARG A 280 -20.19 2.00 -26.26
N GLN A 281 -18.93 2.33 -26.49
CA GLN A 281 -17.95 1.46 -27.15
C GLN A 281 -17.32 0.41 -26.22
N HIS A 282 -17.50 0.54 -24.90
CA HIS A 282 -16.94 -0.41 -23.94
C HIS A 282 -17.94 -1.51 -23.62
N PHE A 283 -17.57 -2.77 -23.83
CA PHE A 283 -18.36 -3.95 -23.45
C PHE A 283 -17.45 -4.93 -22.72
N ALA A 284 -17.95 -5.53 -21.64
CA ALA A 284 -17.25 -6.64 -20.99
C ALA A 284 -17.34 -7.86 -21.90
N MET A 285 -16.22 -8.28 -22.49
CA MET A 285 -16.15 -9.46 -23.36
C MET A 285 -15.79 -10.73 -22.59
N SER A 286 -15.37 -10.61 -21.32
CA SER A 286 -14.98 -11.71 -20.43
C SER A 286 -15.57 -11.56 -19.01
N GLU A 287 -15.73 -12.67 -18.29
CA GLU A 287 -16.07 -12.68 -16.85
C GLU A 287 -15.05 -11.89 -16.01
N SER A 288 -13.77 -11.94 -16.37
CA SER A 288 -12.72 -11.16 -15.70
C SER A 288 -12.88 -9.66 -15.96
N GLU A 289 -13.39 -9.28 -17.13
CA GLU A 289 -13.69 -7.89 -17.48
C GLU A 289 -14.96 -7.39 -16.81
N SER A 290 -15.92 -8.28 -16.51
CA SER A 290 -17.14 -7.93 -15.77
C SER A 290 -16.83 -7.42 -14.36
N LEU A 291 -15.83 -8.01 -13.68
CA LEU A 291 -15.38 -7.57 -12.35
C LEU A 291 -14.76 -6.17 -12.32
N ILE A 292 -14.25 -5.68 -13.45
CA ILE A 292 -13.58 -4.37 -13.57
C ILE A 292 -14.41 -3.36 -14.36
N THR A 293 -15.54 -3.79 -14.96
CA THR A 293 -16.37 -2.91 -15.77
C THR A 293 -17.16 -1.97 -14.88
N ILE A 294 -16.89 -0.68 -15.03
CA ILE A 294 -17.56 0.39 -14.29
C ILE A 294 -18.63 1.00 -15.19
N ARG A 295 -19.84 1.22 -14.66
CA ARG A 295 -20.93 1.91 -15.36
C ARG A 295 -21.47 3.03 -14.50
N VAL A 296 -21.49 4.25 -15.05
CA VAL A 296 -21.95 5.48 -14.37
C VAL A 296 -23.08 6.20 -15.09
N ARG A 297 -23.53 5.67 -16.24
CA ARG A 297 -24.72 6.15 -16.95
C ARG A 297 -25.53 4.99 -17.53
N HIS A 298 -26.79 5.25 -17.83
CA HIS A 298 -27.69 4.31 -18.47
C HIS A 298 -27.37 4.15 -19.97
N PHE A 299 -27.65 2.96 -20.50
CA PHE A 299 -27.59 2.66 -21.92
C PHE A 299 -28.88 1.97 -22.34
N SER A 300 -29.74 2.69 -23.07
CA SER A 300 -31.04 2.18 -23.53
C SER A 300 -30.93 1.00 -24.50
N ASP A 301 -29.81 0.89 -25.21
CA ASP A 301 -29.59 -0.08 -26.29
C ASP A 301 -29.07 -1.45 -25.80
N LEU A 302 -28.82 -1.59 -24.49
CA LEU A 302 -28.07 -2.70 -23.89
C LEU A 302 -28.92 -3.60 -22.97
N GLY A 303 -30.11 -3.99 -23.44
CA GLY A 303 -30.94 -5.04 -22.82
C GLY A 303 -31.52 -4.73 -21.42
N PRO A 304 -32.45 -5.56 -20.93
CA PRO A 304 -33.23 -5.29 -19.71
C PRO A 304 -32.48 -5.47 -18.37
N ASP A 305 -31.25 -6.00 -18.38
CA ASP A 305 -30.54 -6.44 -17.16
C ASP A 305 -29.54 -5.42 -16.59
N GLN A 306 -29.43 -4.22 -17.15
CA GLN A 306 -28.60 -3.18 -16.53
C GLN A 306 -29.39 -2.44 -15.45
N ALA A 307 -28.76 -2.29 -14.27
CA ALA A 307 -29.29 -1.46 -13.19
C ALA A 307 -29.77 -0.11 -13.76
N ASN A 308 -31.00 0.27 -13.46
CA ASN A 308 -31.63 1.49 -13.95
C ASN A 308 -30.94 2.72 -13.31
N ILE A 309 -29.75 3.07 -13.82
CA ILE A 309 -28.96 4.22 -13.39
C ILE A 309 -29.65 5.46 -13.91
N LYS A 310 -30.12 6.32 -13.02
CA LYS A 310 -30.73 7.58 -13.47
C LYS A 310 -29.65 8.61 -13.81
N GLN A 311 -29.97 9.57 -14.67
CA GLN A 311 -29.01 10.59 -15.08
C GLN A 311 -28.48 11.40 -13.89
N GLU A 312 -29.34 11.65 -12.90
CA GLU A 312 -28.99 12.32 -11.64
C GLU A 312 -28.05 11.52 -10.73
N ASP A 313 -27.96 10.20 -10.91
CA ASP A 313 -27.03 9.35 -10.14
C ASP A 313 -25.59 9.49 -10.65
N GLY A 314 -25.41 9.89 -11.91
CA GLY A 314 -24.12 9.94 -12.61
C GLY A 314 -22.99 10.61 -11.82
N PRO A 315 -23.15 11.84 -11.31
CA PRO A 315 -22.09 12.53 -10.57
C PRO A 315 -21.70 11.80 -9.29
N SER A 316 -22.69 11.34 -8.52
CA SER A 316 -22.44 10.67 -7.23
C SER A 316 -21.83 9.28 -7.42
N LEU A 317 -22.21 8.57 -8.49
CA LEU A 317 -21.60 7.30 -8.87
C LEU A 317 -20.17 7.48 -9.37
N LEU A 318 -19.93 8.52 -10.17
CA LEU A 318 -18.58 8.87 -10.62
C LEU A 318 -17.69 9.21 -9.43
N PHE A 319 -18.17 10.03 -8.50
CA PHE A 319 -17.48 10.34 -7.25
C PHE A 319 -17.12 9.06 -6.48
N TYR A 320 -18.05 8.12 -6.35
CA TYR A 320 -17.81 6.82 -5.74
C TYR A 320 -16.71 6.02 -6.46
N TYR A 321 -16.77 5.87 -7.78
CA TYR A 321 -15.82 5.02 -8.51
C TYR A 321 -14.42 5.62 -8.65
N ILE A 322 -14.29 6.95 -8.67
CA ILE A 322 -12.96 7.58 -8.61
C ILE A 322 -12.33 7.32 -7.24
N PHE A 323 -13.12 7.36 -6.17
CA PHE A 323 -12.66 7.03 -4.82
C PHE A 323 -12.32 5.53 -4.67
N ASP A 324 -13.18 4.64 -5.19
CA ASP A 324 -13.01 3.19 -5.12
C ASP A 324 -12.11 2.66 -6.25
N ASP A 325 -10.79 2.72 -6.07
CA ASP A 325 -9.86 1.95 -6.91
C ASP A 325 -9.89 0.47 -6.51
N TRP A 326 -10.95 -0.21 -6.99
CA TRP A 326 -11.20 -1.63 -6.72
C TRP A 326 -9.99 -2.49 -7.10
N VAL A 327 -9.32 -2.21 -8.22
CA VAL A 327 -8.22 -3.07 -8.69
C VAL A 327 -7.00 -2.95 -7.79
N SER A 328 -6.68 -1.75 -7.33
CA SER A 328 -5.58 -1.55 -6.37
C SER A 328 -5.93 -2.11 -4.99
N SER A 329 -7.18 -1.92 -4.52
CA SER A 329 -7.64 -2.46 -3.23
C SER A 329 -7.73 -3.98 -3.24
N TYR A 330 -8.33 -4.58 -4.26
CA TYR A 330 -8.48 -6.03 -4.42
C TYR A 330 -7.13 -6.71 -4.69
N GLY A 331 -6.22 -6.07 -5.44
CA GLY A 331 -4.87 -6.60 -5.67
C GLY A 331 -4.05 -6.77 -4.39
N LEU A 332 -4.34 -5.97 -3.35
CA LEU A 332 -3.75 -6.09 -2.02
C LEU A 332 -4.37 -7.20 -1.17
N ILE A 333 -5.61 -7.62 -1.46
CA ILE A 333 -6.40 -8.48 -0.56
C ILE A 333 -6.67 -9.88 -1.12
N ALA A 334 -7.02 -9.98 -2.40
CA ALA A 334 -7.71 -11.15 -2.92
C ALA A 334 -6.79 -12.20 -3.56
N LYS A 335 -5.54 -11.85 -3.86
CA LYS A 335 -4.55 -12.91 -4.02
C LYS A 335 -4.35 -13.50 -2.64
N ARG A 336 -4.80 -14.75 -2.45
CA ARG A 336 -4.70 -15.58 -1.22
C ARG A 336 -3.34 -15.53 -0.51
N GLU A 337 -2.33 -15.02 -1.20
CA GLU A 337 -0.99 -14.75 -0.70
C GLU A 337 -0.60 -13.32 -1.13
N HIS A 338 -1.15 -12.31 -0.44
CA HIS A 338 -0.70 -10.95 -0.66
C HIS A 338 0.79 -10.84 -0.29
N LYS A 339 1.50 -9.86 -0.87
CA LYS A 339 2.97 -9.74 -0.77
C LYS A 339 3.52 -9.89 0.65
N TYR A 340 2.83 -9.31 1.63
CA TYR A 340 3.25 -9.35 3.02
C TYR A 340 3.00 -10.72 3.69
N GLY A 341 1.93 -11.44 3.33
CA GLY A 341 1.69 -12.81 3.79
C GLY A 341 2.74 -13.78 3.26
N VAL A 342 3.10 -13.67 1.97
CA VAL A 342 4.23 -14.43 1.38
C VAL A 342 5.54 -14.13 2.11
N ALA A 343 5.78 -12.86 2.43
CA ALA A 343 6.98 -12.46 3.15
C ALA A 343 7.02 -13.03 4.57
N LEU A 344 5.89 -13.05 5.28
CA LEU A 344 5.77 -13.66 6.62
C LEU A 344 6.02 -15.17 6.56
N GLU A 345 5.42 -15.89 5.62
CA GLU A 345 5.60 -17.34 5.50
C GLU A 345 7.04 -17.71 5.10
N ASN A 346 7.68 -16.91 4.24
CA ASN A 346 9.10 -17.09 3.93
C ASN A 346 9.99 -16.82 5.15
N LEU A 347 9.73 -15.76 5.92
CA LEU A 347 10.43 -15.49 7.17
C LEU A 347 10.25 -16.62 8.18
N ARG A 348 9.02 -17.15 8.31
CA ARG A 348 8.72 -18.30 9.15
C ARG A 348 9.54 -19.53 8.75
N GLY A 349 9.63 -19.83 7.45
CA GLY A 349 10.47 -20.92 6.94
C GLY A 349 11.95 -20.71 7.31
N GLN A 350 12.47 -19.51 7.13
CA GLN A 350 13.85 -19.16 7.49
C GLN A 350 14.12 -19.29 9.00
N MET A 351 13.17 -18.88 9.85
CA MET A 351 13.29 -19.01 11.31
C MET A 351 13.32 -20.47 11.77
N LEU A 352 12.53 -21.34 11.13
CA LEU A 352 12.50 -22.77 11.43
C LEU A 352 13.78 -23.48 11.00
N GLU A 353 14.37 -23.10 9.86
CA GLU A 353 15.65 -23.66 9.38
C GLU A 353 16.84 -23.12 10.17
N ARG A 354 16.90 -21.80 10.38
CA ARG A 354 18.02 -21.12 11.02
C ARG A 354 17.53 -19.88 11.81
N PRO A 355 17.23 -20.03 13.11
CA PRO A 355 16.86 -18.88 13.95
C PRO A 355 18.09 -17.97 14.16
N VAL A 356 17.98 -16.69 13.79
CA VAL A 356 19.01 -15.65 13.89
C VAL A 356 18.34 -14.31 14.14
N VAL A 357 18.82 -13.55 15.14
CA VAL A 357 18.28 -12.24 15.56
C VAL A 357 18.02 -11.25 14.43
N ASP A 358 18.76 -11.30 13.33
CA ASP A 358 18.53 -10.44 12.16
C ASP A 358 17.15 -10.65 11.50
N LEU A 359 16.56 -11.85 11.63
CA LEU A 359 15.21 -12.11 11.14
C LEU A 359 14.15 -11.34 11.96
N VAL A 360 14.40 -11.09 13.26
CA VAL A 360 13.58 -10.19 14.09
C VAL A 360 13.58 -8.77 13.52
N ASN A 361 14.72 -8.29 13.01
CA ASN A 361 14.81 -6.96 12.41
C ASN A 361 13.98 -6.87 11.13
N GLU A 362 14.04 -7.88 10.25
CA GLU A 362 13.19 -7.94 9.06
C GLU A 362 11.70 -8.03 9.42
N LEU A 363 11.37 -8.81 10.44
CA LEU A 363 10.02 -8.92 10.98
C LEU A 363 9.53 -7.59 11.59
N HIS A 364 10.42 -6.82 12.21
CA HIS A 364 10.13 -5.47 12.72
C HIS A 364 9.81 -4.50 11.59
N TRP A 365 10.64 -4.47 10.53
CA TRP A 365 10.38 -3.62 9.37
C TRP A 365 9.08 -3.99 8.67
N LEU A 366 8.81 -5.28 8.51
CA LEU A 366 7.56 -5.78 7.95
C LEU A 366 6.35 -5.34 8.78
N GLY A 367 6.46 -5.43 10.12
CA GLY A 367 5.44 -4.92 11.04
C GLY A 367 5.19 -3.41 10.89
N ARG A 368 6.25 -2.60 10.71
CA ARG A 368 6.11 -1.15 10.47
C ARG A 368 5.37 -0.87 9.16
N ARG A 369 5.71 -1.57 8.07
CA ARG A 369 5.01 -1.43 6.77
C ARG A 369 3.54 -1.78 6.89
N LEU A 370 3.22 -2.91 7.53
CA LEU A 370 1.84 -3.34 7.78
C LEU A 370 1.06 -2.33 8.64
N ALA A 371 1.69 -1.75 9.66
CA ALA A 371 1.06 -0.72 10.49
C ALA A 371 0.74 0.57 9.72
N VAL A 372 1.63 1.01 8.83
CA VAL A 372 1.38 2.17 7.95
C VAL A 372 0.23 1.86 6.98
N LEU A 373 0.22 0.66 6.40
CA LEU A 373 -0.86 0.22 5.52
C LEU A 373 -2.22 0.13 6.25
N LYS A 374 -2.24 -0.38 7.49
CA LYS A 374 -3.45 -0.40 8.35
C LYS A 374 -3.99 1.02 8.52
N ARG A 375 -3.12 1.98 8.88
CA ARG A 375 -3.52 3.39 9.07
C ARG A 375 -4.04 4.03 7.77
N LEU A 376 -3.47 3.69 6.62
CA LEU A 376 -3.95 4.17 5.32
C LEU A 376 -5.40 3.73 5.08
N TYR A 377 -5.72 2.45 5.25
CA TYR A 377 -7.10 1.96 5.07
C TYR A 377 -8.07 2.46 6.15
N GLN A 378 -7.61 2.65 7.39
CA GLN A 378 -8.39 3.34 8.43
C GLN A 378 -8.72 4.79 8.03
N SER A 379 -7.82 5.47 7.30
CA SER A 379 -8.10 6.82 6.79
C SER A 379 -9.21 6.81 5.73
N TYR A 380 -9.28 5.78 4.87
CA TYR A 380 -10.38 5.61 3.91
C TYR A 380 -11.70 5.35 4.62
N GLU A 381 -11.69 4.48 5.64
CA GLU A 381 -12.86 4.24 6.50
C GLU A 381 -13.36 5.56 7.12
N LEU A 382 -12.45 6.38 7.66
CA LEU A 382 -12.78 7.66 8.28
C LEU A 382 -13.41 8.64 7.28
N ILE A 383 -12.88 8.73 6.05
CA ILE A 383 -13.43 9.58 4.99
C ILE A 383 -14.87 9.16 4.69
N MET A 384 -15.10 7.87 4.45
CA MET A 384 -16.43 7.36 4.12
C MET A 384 -17.42 7.56 5.27
N ARG A 385 -17.02 7.31 6.51
CA ARG A 385 -17.87 7.56 7.68
C ARG A 385 -18.27 9.04 7.80
N ARG A 386 -17.32 9.96 7.60
CA ARG A 386 -17.60 11.41 7.60
C ARG A 386 -18.52 11.82 6.45
N LEU A 387 -18.28 11.29 5.26
CA LEU A 387 -19.12 11.52 4.09
C LEU A 387 -20.57 11.06 4.35
N LEU A 388 -20.75 9.81 4.79
CA LEU A 388 -22.06 9.23 5.11
C LEU A 388 -22.77 9.97 6.25
N GLN A 389 -22.03 10.37 7.29
CA GLN A 389 -22.57 11.16 8.39
C GLN A 389 -23.08 12.53 7.89
N ARG A 390 -22.31 13.22 7.05
CA ARG A 390 -22.76 14.49 6.46
C ARG A 390 -24.00 14.28 5.59
N GLN A 391 -24.06 13.21 4.80
CA GLN A 391 -25.24 12.91 3.98
C GLN A 391 -26.51 12.66 4.80
N ARG A 392 -26.39 12.04 5.98
CA ARG A 392 -27.51 11.90 6.93
C ARG A 392 -27.97 13.28 7.44
N MET A 393 -27.04 14.12 7.87
CA MET A 393 -27.34 15.49 8.32
C MET A 393 -28.04 16.32 7.24
N LEU A 394 -27.53 16.31 6.00
CA LEU A 394 -28.13 17.04 4.88
C LEU A 394 -29.56 16.56 4.58
N ARG A 395 -29.84 15.27 4.73
CA ARG A 395 -31.17 14.69 4.55
C ARG A 395 -32.13 15.15 5.66
N ASP A 396 -31.66 15.19 6.89
CA ASP A 396 -32.47 15.63 8.04
C ASP A 396 -32.73 17.15 7.99
N GLU A 397 -31.73 17.95 7.61
CA GLU A 397 -31.87 19.38 7.36
C GLU A 397 -32.89 19.64 6.23
N ALA A 398 -32.82 18.89 5.12
CA ALA A 398 -33.77 19.00 4.02
C ALA A 398 -35.21 18.62 4.42
N ARG A 399 -35.38 17.62 5.30
CA ARG A 399 -36.69 17.25 5.87
C ARG A 399 -37.23 18.33 6.79
N SER A 400 -36.39 18.91 7.65
CA SER A 400 -36.78 19.99 8.58
C SER A 400 -37.11 21.31 7.88
N ALA A 401 -36.50 21.56 6.71
CA ALA A 401 -36.72 22.77 5.92
C ALA A 401 -37.98 22.71 5.04
N GLN A 402 -38.62 21.53 4.89
CA GLN A 402 -39.95 21.44 4.30
C GLN A 402 -40.99 21.75 5.39
N PRO A 403 -41.79 22.83 5.26
CA PRO A 403 -42.92 23.02 6.16
C PRO A 403 -43.83 21.82 6.04
N ALA A 404 -44.17 21.19 7.17
CA ALA A 404 -45.26 20.22 7.20
C ALA A 404 -46.46 20.87 6.51
N ALA A 405 -46.95 20.27 5.42
CA ALA A 405 -48.19 20.70 4.81
C ALA A 405 -49.26 20.59 5.90
N ILE A 406 -49.70 21.73 6.42
CA ILE A 406 -50.81 21.80 7.35
C ILE A 406 -52.01 21.27 6.58
N SER A 407 -52.40 20.03 6.89
CA SER A 407 -53.60 19.41 6.36
C SER A 407 -54.80 20.13 6.95
N TYR A 408 -55.28 21.16 6.26
CA TYR A 408 -56.58 21.77 6.56
C TYR A 408 -57.70 20.85 6.06
N GLY A 409 -58.41 20.23 7.02
CA GLY A 409 -59.82 19.87 6.89
C GLY A 409 -60.15 18.51 6.25
N ALA A 410 -60.54 17.54 7.08
CA ALA A 410 -61.69 16.70 6.82
C ALA A 410 -62.25 16.18 8.16
N THR A 411 -63.54 16.44 8.35
CA THR A 411 -64.40 16.14 9.49
C THR A 411 -64.66 14.65 9.71
N PHE A 412 -65.03 14.32 10.94
CA PHE A 412 -65.65 13.07 11.41
C PHE A 412 -66.59 12.37 10.41
N GLY A 413 -66.49 11.03 10.33
CA GLY A 413 -67.55 10.15 9.82
C GLY A 413 -67.08 8.80 9.24
N ASP A 414 -67.21 7.74 10.05
CA ASP A 414 -67.39 6.30 9.75
C ASP A 414 -66.48 5.49 8.78
N MET A 415 -65.88 4.41 9.36
CA MET A 415 -65.99 2.96 9.02
C MET A 415 -65.97 2.58 7.52
N GLU A 416 -65.13 1.68 6.96
CA GLU A 416 -64.71 0.34 7.39
C GLU A 416 -63.69 -0.27 6.37
N PHE A 417 -62.78 -1.13 6.86
CA PHE A 417 -62.11 -2.32 6.25
C PHE A 417 -61.42 -2.33 4.85
N VAL A 418 -60.09 -2.58 4.90
CA VAL A 418 -59.22 -3.45 4.06
C VAL A 418 -59.01 -3.14 2.57
N ASP A 419 -57.75 -2.79 2.18
CA ASP A 419 -56.89 -3.71 1.41
C ASP A 419 -55.39 -3.31 1.41
N MET A 420 -54.58 -4.35 1.28
CA MET A 420 -53.14 -4.47 1.35
C MET A 420 -52.46 -4.12 0.02
N ARG A 421 -51.63 -3.05 0.00
CA ARG A 421 -50.40 -2.88 -0.84
C ARG A 421 -49.90 -1.44 -0.72
N GLN A 422 -48.93 -1.22 0.17
CA GLN A 422 -48.16 0.02 0.21
C GLN A 422 -47.17 0.03 -0.95
N SER A 423 -47.64 0.41 -2.13
CA SER A 423 -46.79 0.79 -3.26
C SER A 423 -46.05 2.08 -2.92
N SER A 424 -44.74 1.97 -2.83
CA SER A 424 -43.79 3.07 -2.83
C SER A 424 -43.84 3.80 -4.18
N VAL A 425 -44.71 4.81 -4.30
CA VAL A 425 -44.65 5.80 -5.38
C VAL A 425 -44.81 7.17 -4.74
N VAL A 426 -43.67 7.77 -4.36
CA VAL A 426 -43.57 9.23 -4.25
C VAL A 426 -42.41 9.64 -5.14
N SER A 427 -42.73 9.75 -6.41
CA SER A 427 -41.96 10.50 -7.40
C SER A 427 -42.18 11.98 -7.12
N ASN A 428 -41.25 12.63 -6.42
CA ASN A 428 -41.18 14.10 -6.40
C ASN A 428 -39.96 14.56 -7.19
N SER A 429 -40.17 14.67 -8.51
CA SER A 429 -39.40 15.57 -9.36
C SER A 429 -39.77 17.00 -9.00
N SER A 430 -38.84 17.73 -8.38
CA SER A 430 -38.98 19.17 -8.18
C SER A 430 -37.64 19.82 -8.47
N PHE A 431 -37.42 20.12 -9.75
CA PHE A 431 -36.42 21.08 -10.18
C PHE A 431 -36.80 22.46 -9.62
N HIS A 432 -36.21 22.83 -8.49
CA HIS A 432 -36.25 24.20 -8.02
C HIS A 432 -35.06 24.97 -8.59
N ASN A 433 -35.30 25.70 -9.67
CA ASN A 433 -34.59 26.95 -9.89
C ASN A 433 -35.05 27.98 -8.84
N THR A 434 -34.16 28.93 -8.55
CA THR A 434 -34.23 30.04 -7.56
C THR A 434 -33.88 29.68 -6.11
N THR A 435 -32.61 29.92 -5.77
CA THR A 435 -32.15 30.56 -4.51
C THR A 435 -32.75 30.06 -3.17
N LYS A 436 -32.88 28.74 -3.00
CA LYS A 436 -32.86 28.17 -1.63
C LYS A 436 -31.41 28.07 -1.19
N LYS A 437 -31.06 28.61 -0.02
CA LYS A 437 -29.73 28.43 0.61
C LYS A 437 -29.38 26.94 0.52
N SER A 438 -28.44 26.59 -0.37
CA SER A 438 -28.00 25.21 -0.53
C SER A 438 -27.40 24.78 0.80
N VAL A 439 -28.02 23.77 1.40
CA VAL A 439 -27.62 23.19 2.69
C VAL A 439 -26.31 22.39 2.54
N GLY A 440 -25.88 22.13 1.29
CA GLY A 440 -24.68 21.41 0.91
C GLY A 440 -24.98 20.45 -0.25
N VAL A 441 -23.96 19.75 -0.74
CA VAL A 441 -24.09 18.85 -1.88
C VAL A 441 -24.49 17.45 -1.42
N GLN A 442 -25.65 16.98 -1.90
CA GLN A 442 -26.17 15.65 -1.58
C GLN A 442 -25.65 14.59 -2.55
N LEU A 443 -25.37 13.39 -2.03
CA LEU A 443 -25.10 12.19 -2.81
C LEU A 443 -26.41 11.50 -3.17
N SER A 444 -26.44 10.85 -4.32
CA SER A 444 -27.56 9.99 -4.68
C SER A 444 -27.68 8.78 -3.73
N SER A 445 -28.89 8.27 -3.55
CA SER A 445 -29.15 7.10 -2.70
C SER A 445 -28.36 5.87 -3.16
N THR A 446 -28.19 5.70 -4.47
CA THR A 446 -27.39 4.62 -5.08
C THR A 446 -25.93 4.73 -4.66
N ALA A 447 -25.33 5.93 -4.70
CA ALA A 447 -23.96 6.15 -4.28
C ALA A 447 -23.78 5.95 -2.77
N VAL A 448 -24.71 6.44 -1.94
CA VAL A 448 -24.71 6.24 -0.49
C VAL A 448 -24.67 4.75 -0.13
N ALA A 449 -25.54 3.94 -0.73
CA ALA A 449 -25.57 2.50 -0.50
C ALA A 449 -24.26 1.80 -0.94
N ARG A 450 -23.59 2.30 -1.99
CA ARG A 450 -22.28 1.79 -2.42
C ARG A 450 -21.17 2.17 -1.45
N PHE A 451 -21.17 3.39 -0.92
CA PHE A 451 -20.24 3.79 0.13
C PHE A 451 -20.42 2.97 1.41
N GLU A 452 -21.66 2.67 1.82
CA GLU A 452 -21.92 1.80 2.98
C GLU A 452 -21.31 0.41 2.77
N ARG A 453 -21.53 -0.21 1.60
CA ARG A 453 -20.91 -1.49 1.25
C ARG A 453 -19.38 -1.42 1.18
N LEU A 454 -18.83 -0.30 0.71
CA LEU A 454 -17.38 -0.09 0.62
C LEU A 454 -16.73 -0.03 2.01
N VAL A 455 -17.40 0.61 2.98
CA VAL A 455 -16.97 0.60 4.39
C VAL A 455 -16.89 -0.83 4.91
N ASP A 456 -17.97 -1.60 4.75
CA ASP A 456 -18.02 -2.99 5.23
C ASP A 456 -16.92 -3.83 4.56
N ARG A 457 -16.72 -3.63 3.27
CA ARG A 457 -15.70 -4.33 2.48
C ARG A 457 -14.28 -4.00 2.92
N ILE A 458 -13.96 -2.73 3.14
CA ILE A 458 -12.62 -2.33 3.62
C ILE A 458 -12.36 -2.91 5.01
N ASN A 459 -13.38 -2.95 5.87
CA ASN A 459 -13.26 -3.52 7.20
C ASN A 459 -13.03 -5.03 7.15
N LEU A 460 -13.87 -5.75 6.40
CA LEU A 460 -13.81 -7.22 6.31
C LEU A 460 -12.61 -7.73 5.53
N TYR A 461 -12.22 -7.06 4.44
CA TYR A 461 -11.21 -7.59 3.52
C TYR A 461 -9.86 -6.89 3.70
N CYS A 462 -9.79 -5.56 3.81
CA CYS A 462 -8.50 -4.89 3.97
C CYS A 462 -7.99 -4.96 5.40
N LEU A 463 -8.77 -4.45 6.35
CA LEU A 463 -8.30 -4.23 7.72
C LEU A 463 -8.14 -5.54 8.49
N SER A 464 -9.09 -6.47 8.34
CA SER A 464 -8.99 -7.81 8.95
C SER A 464 -7.76 -8.58 8.47
N GLU A 465 -7.47 -8.59 7.16
CA GLU A 465 -6.29 -9.32 6.63
C GLU A 465 -4.97 -8.69 7.09
N ILE A 466 -4.89 -7.36 7.12
CA ILE A 466 -3.70 -6.67 7.64
C ILE A 466 -3.53 -6.95 9.14
N GLU A 467 -4.63 -7.00 9.89
CA GLU A 467 -4.61 -7.35 11.32
C GLU A 467 -4.17 -8.80 11.57
N ASN A 468 -4.63 -9.75 10.75
CA ASN A 468 -4.17 -11.13 10.78
C ASN A 468 -2.65 -11.21 10.58
N CYS A 469 -2.10 -10.48 9.61
CA CYS A 469 -0.66 -10.42 9.38
C CYS A 469 0.12 -9.80 10.53
N LEU A 470 -0.43 -8.77 11.18
CA LEU A 470 0.18 -8.17 12.36
C LEU A 470 0.20 -9.15 13.55
N ASN A 471 -0.89 -9.90 13.75
CA ASN A 471 -0.98 -10.93 14.78
C ASN A 471 -0.03 -12.10 14.51
N GLU A 472 0.09 -12.53 13.25
CA GLU A 472 1.07 -13.53 12.82
C GLU A 472 2.49 -13.04 13.07
N LYS A 473 2.79 -11.79 12.72
CA LYS A 473 4.07 -11.15 13.00
C LYS A 473 4.42 -11.20 14.50
N GLU A 474 3.48 -10.93 15.40
CA GLU A 474 3.72 -11.02 16.84
C GLU A 474 4.01 -12.46 17.28
N SER A 475 3.25 -13.42 16.73
CA SER A 475 3.42 -14.84 16.99
C SER A 475 4.79 -15.37 16.50
N LEU A 476 5.25 -14.92 15.32
CA LEU A 476 6.57 -15.27 14.78
C LEU A 476 7.70 -14.68 15.62
N THR A 477 7.53 -13.47 16.13
CA THR A 477 8.53 -12.84 17.04
C THR A 477 8.75 -13.73 18.27
N PHE A 478 7.66 -14.22 18.88
CA PHE A 478 7.71 -15.11 20.04
C PHE A 478 8.31 -16.49 19.69
N LEU A 479 7.93 -17.06 18.54
CA LEU A 479 8.48 -18.32 18.05
C LEU A 479 10.00 -18.24 17.88
N GLU A 480 10.50 -17.17 17.27
CA GLU A 480 11.92 -16.99 17.02
C GLU A 480 12.73 -16.92 18.31
N PHE A 481 12.29 -16.12 19.29
CA PHE A 481 12.96 -16.06 20.60
C PHE A 481 12.99 -17.43 21.29
N ASN A 482 11.90 -18.21 21.20
CA ASN A 482 11.87 -19.56 21.76
C ASN A 482 12.83 -20.51 21.04
N LEU A 483 12.94 -20.42 19.70
CA LEU A 483 13.87 -21.22 18.92
C LEU A 483 15.33 -20.87 19.23
N ILE A 484 15.64 -19.58 19.42
CA ILE A 484 16.96 -19.12 19.86
C ILE A 484 17.28 -19.68 21.24
N ALA A 485 16.37 -19.53 22.21
CA ALA A 485 16.56 -20.04 23.57
C ALA A 485 16.77 -21.57 23.60
N LEU A 486 16.02 -22.32 22.80
CA LEU A 486 16.17 -23.77 22.68
C LEU A 486 17.53 -24.13 22.08
N LYS A 487 17.98 -23.40 21.05
CA LYS A 487 19.27 -23.63 20.41
C LYS A 487 20.44 -23.31 21.34
N ASP A 488 20.34 -22.25 22.13
CA ASP A 488 21.35 -21.88 23.13
C ASP A 488 21.42 -22.94 24.24
N SER A 489 20.28 -23.42 24.71
CA SER A 489 20.22 -24.54 25.67
C SER A 489 20.91 -25.80 25.12
N GLN A 490 20.64 -26.17 23.86
CA GLN A 490 21.32 -27.29 23.20
C GLN A 490 22.82 -27.05 23.00
N ALA A 491 23.23 -25.82 22.72
CA ALA A 491 24.64 -25.46 22.58
C ALA A 491 25.37 -25.58 23.93
N VAL A 492 24.75 -25.14 25.02
CA VAL A 492 25.25 -25.31 26.39
C VAL A 492 25.31 -26.79 26.77
N GLU A 493 24.31 -27.59 26.42
CA GLU A 493 24.34 -29.05 26.64
C GLU A 493 25.52 -29.69 25.89
N LYS A 494 25.71 -29.34 24.61
CA LYS A 494 26.85 -29.80 23.80
C LYS A 494 28.18 -29.36 24.37
N LEU A 495 28.31 -28.12 24.82
CA LEU A 495 29.52 -27.58 25.42
C LEU A 495 29.86 -28.30 26.73
N THR A 496 28.85 -28.52 27.58
CA THR A 496 28.98 -29.31 28.81
C THR A 496 29.44 -30.74 28.48
N ARG A 497 28.85 -31.37 27.46
CA ARG A 497 29.26 -32.72 27.02
C ARG A 497 30.71 -32.76 26.51
N ILE A 498 31.13 -31.78 25.73
CA ILE A 498 32.52 -31.65 25.23
C ILE A 498 33.48 -31.43 26.41
N THR A 499 33.11 -30.60 27.38
CA THR A 499 33.91 -30.31 28.57
C THR A 499 34.08 -31.56 29.43
N ILE A 500 33.00 -32.32 29.65
CA ILE A 500 33.05 -33.62 30.35
C ILE A 500 33.94 -34.61 29.59
N LEU A 501 33.87 -34.64 28.25
CA LEU A 501 34.73 -35.49 27.43
C LEU A 501 36.21 -35.08 27.57
N LEU A 502 36.51 -33.78 27.52
CA LEU A 502 37.85 -33.25 27.69
C LEU A 502 38.40 -33.59 29.08
N ALA A 503 37.61 -33.41 30.13
CA ALA A 503 37.99 -33.78 31.50
C ALA A 503 38.30 -35.28 31.62
N LYS A 504 37.48 -36.15 30.99
CA LYS A 504 37.75 -37.59 30.92
C LYS A 504 39.06 -37.90 30.20
N ALA A 505 39.36 -37.19 29.10
CA ALA A 505 40.64 -37.33 28.41
C ALA A 505 41.81 -36.87 29.28
N THR A 506 41.69 -35.76 30.00
CA THR A 506 42.72 -35.28 30.93
C THR A 506 42.98 -36.29 32.05
N ILE A 507 41.93 -36.85 32.67
CA ILE A 507 42.07 -37.90 33.70
C ILE A 507 42.79 -39.14 33.13
N LEU A 508 42.56 -39.49 31.87
CA LEU A 508 43.21 -40.62 31.21
C LEU A 508 44.69 -40.35 30.90
N PHE A 509 45.01 -39.17 30.37
CA PHE A 509 46.36 -38.87 29.86
C PHE A 509 47.30 -38.27 30.89
N LEU A 510 46.81 -37.60 31.93
CA LEU A 510 47.66 -36.96 32.94
C LEU A 510 48.57 -37.95 33.69
N PRO A 511 48.10 -39.12 34.17
CA PRO A 511 48.96 -40.12 34.80
C PRO A 511 49.98 -40.71 33.82
N VAL A 512 49.59 -40.90 32.56
CA VAL A 512 50.47 -41.40 31.50
C VAL A 512 51.57 -40.38 31.19
N SER A 513 51.23 -39.10 31.06
CA SER A 513 52.20 -38.02 30.87
C SER A 513 53.15 -37.90 32.04
N LEU A 514 52.66 -38.02 33.29
CA LEU A 514 53.50 -38.00 34.49
C LEU A 514 54.43 -39.21 34.55
N MET A 515 53.94 -40.39 34.17
CA MET A 515 54.79 -41.57 34.03
C MET A 515 55.88 -41.36 32.96
N SER A 516 55.52 -40.90 31.76
CA SER A 516 56.49 -40.61 30.71
C SER A 516 57.52 -39.57 31.15
N ALA A 517 57.11 -38.54 31.91
CA ALA A 517 58.03 -37.57 32.50
C ALA A 517 58.96 -38.21 33.54
N TYR A 518 58.46 -39.08 34.41
CA TYR A 518 59.27 -39.81 35.40
C TYR A 518 60.40 -40.62 34.73
N PHE A 519 60.06 -41.42 33.71
CA PHE A 519 61.06 -42.18 32.94
C PHE A 519 61.99 -41.30 32.09
N SER A 520 61.63 -40.02 31.86
CA SER A 520 62.49 -39.05 31.16
C SER A 520 63.45 -38.30 32.10
N THR A 521 63.38 -38.51 33.42
CA THR A 521 64.29 -37.84 34.37
C THR A 521 65.65 -38.54 34.43
N GLU A 522 66.74 -37.78 34.25
CA GLU A 522 68.11 -38.28 34.37
C GLU A 522 68.61 -38.20 35.82
N LEU A 523 68.09 -39.06 36.69
CA LEU A 523 68.57 -39.18 38.07
C LEU A 523 69.90 -39.96 38.12
N ILE A 524 70.90 -39.38 38.79
CA ILE A 524 72.21 -39.99 39.01
C ILE A 524 72.03 -41.24 39.89
N GLY A 525 72.29 -42.42 39.31
CA GLY A 525 72.09 -43.73 39.96
C GLY A 525 71.11 -44.67 39.24
N VAL A 526 70.31 -44.15 38.30
CA VAL A 526 69.26 -44.92 37.59
C VAL A 526 69.52 -45.01 36.07
N LYS A 527 70.61 -44.40 35.59
CA LYS A 527 70.92 -44.19 34.15
C LYS A 527 71.01 -45.48 33.30
N ASN A 528 71.17 -46.65 33.92
CA ASN A 528 71.25 -47.97 33.26
C ASN A 528 70.18 -48.98 33.76
N GLY A 529 69.19 -48.54 34.55
CA GLY A 529 68.27 -49.45 35.27
C GLY A 529 66.94 -49.75 34.56
N TYR A 530 66.47 -48.87 33.67
CA TYR A 530 65.16 -49.05 33.02
C TYR A 530 65.31 -49.64 31.62
N THR A 531 64.65 -50.77 31.39
CA THR A 531 64.59 -51.41 30.08
C THR A 531 63.40 -50.90 29.27
N LYS A 532 63.46 -51.05 27.94
CA LYS A 532 62.32 -50.76 27.04
C LYS A 532 61.06 -51.50 27.47
N THR A 533 61.21 -52.70 28.02
CA THR A 533 60.11 -53.51 28.55
C THR A 533 59.46 -52.88 29.79
N ASP A 534 60.23 -52.30 30.71
CA ASP A 534 59.68 -51.69 31.94
C ASP A 534 58.82 -50.46 31.65
N TYR A 535 59.20 -49.66 30.65
CA TYR A 535 58.41 -48.52 30.20
C TYR A 535 57.03 -48.95 29.66
N TRP A 536 56.99 -49.93 28.74
CA TRP A 536 55.74 -50.37 28.13
C TRP A 536 54.84 -51.13 29.10
N VAL A 537 55.41 -51.87 30.06
CA VAL A 537 54.65 -52.52 31.15
C VAL A 537 54.05 -51.46 32.08
N SER A 538 54.83 -50.47 32.51
CA SER A 538 54.34 -49.38 33.37
C SER A 538 53.25 -48.56 32.68
N PHE A 539 53.43 -48.26 31.39
CA PHE A 539 52.41 -47.61 30.56
C PHE A 539 51.11 -48.42 30.53
N ALA A 540 51.20 -49.73 30.27
CA ALA A 540 50.03 -50.60 30.21
C ALA A 540 49.29 -50.64 31.56
N VAL A 541 50.01 -50.80 32.68
CA VAL A 541 49.42 -50.84 34.02
C VAL A 541 48.72 -49.52 34.36
N ILE A 542 49.38 -48.38 34.15
CA ILE A 542 48.83 -47.05 34.48
C ILE A 542 47.65 -46.69 33.57
N PHE A 543 47.74 -47.01 32.28
CA PHE A 543 46.64 -46.78 31.34
C PHE A 543 45.41 -47.62 31.69
N VAL A 544 45.59 -48.92 31.94
CA VAL A 544 44.50 -49.82 32.34
C VAL A 544 43.89 -49.40 33.67
N ALA A 545 44.71 -49.03 34.66
CA ALA A 545 44.23 -48.51 35.94
C ALA A 545 43.42 -47.21 35.77
N SER A 546 43.86 -46.30 34.91
CA SER A 546 43.16 -45.04 34.62
C SER A 546 41.83 -45.28 33.92
N VAL A 547 41.76 -46.24 32.98
CA VAL A 547 40.50 -46.67 32.34
C VAL A 547 39.55 -47.29 33.35
N LEU A 548 40.04 -48.21 34.21
CA LEU A 548 39.22 -48.84 35.25
C LEU A 548 38.65 -47.79 36.22
N LEU A 549 39.48 -46.86 36.66
CA LEU A 549 39.07 -45.78 37.55
C LEU A 549 37.99 -44.90 36.88
N LEU A 550 38.16 -44.52 35.61
CA LEU A 550 37.14 -43.81 34.84
C LEU A 550 35.83 -44.60 34.70
N THR A 551 35.89 -45.93 34.52
CA THR A 551 34.68 -46.76 34.44
C THR A 551 33.94 -46.88 35.77
N VAL A 552 34.67 -47.02 36.88
CA VAL A 552 34.08 -47.10 38.24
C VAL A 552 33.47 -45.77 38.64
N PHE A 553 34.19 -44.66 38.47
CA PHE A 553 33.65 -43.33 38.76
C PHE A 553 32.50 -42.96 37.83
N GLY A 554 32.57 -43.35 36.56
CA GLY A 554 31.47 -43.17 35.61
C GLY A 554 30.20 -43.92 36.04
N TYR A 555 30.34 -45.16 36.52
CA TYR A 555 29.20 -45.96 37.00
C TYR A 555 28.65 -45.46 38.34
N ALA A 556 29.50 -45.06 39.27
CA ALA A 556 29.10 -44.60 40.61
C ALA A 556 28.47 -43.19 40.62
N SER A 557 28.87 -42.31 39.70
CA SER A 557 28.42 -40.91 39.68
C SER A 557 27.17 -40.67 38.82
N ASP A 558 26.53 -41.72 38.30
CA ASP A 558 25.38 -41.69 37.36
C ASP A 558 25.54 -40.75 36.14
N THR A 559 26.78 -40.32 35.86
CA THR A 559 27.16 -39.50 34.69
C THR A 559 27.25 -40.34 33.41
N VAL A 560 26.61 -41.51 33.39
CA VAL A 560 26.41 -42.35 32.20
C VAL A 560 25.21 -41.83 31.38
N GLU A 561 25.16 -40.52 31.13
CA GLU A 561 24.22 -39.90 30.18
C GLU A 561 24.66 -40.13 28.72
N GLY A 562 24.96 -41.37 28.37
CA GLY A 562 25.30 -41.82 27.01
C GLY A 562 24.28 -42.78 26.39
N LYS A 563 23.24 -43.18 27.12
CA LYS A 563 22.34 -44.27 26.71
C LYS A 563 21.45 -43.97 25.50
N THR A 564 21.17 -42.70 25.19
CA THR A 564 20.24 -42.36 24.09
C THR A 564 20.89 -42.34 22.70
N ILE A 565 22.20 -42.07 22.56
CA ILE A 565 22.84 -41.93 21.24
C ILE A 565 23.54 -43.20 20.75
N TYR A 566 24.16 -44.00 21.64
CA TYR A 566 24.79 -45.26 21.22
C TYR A 566 23.77 -46.23 20.59
N ARG A 567 22.51 -46.19 21.03
CA ARG A 567 21.44 -47.03 20.48
C ARG A 567 21.00 -46.62 19.06
N SER A 568 21.14 -45.34 18.69
CA SER A 568 20.72 -44.79 17.39
C SER A 568 21.80 -44.94 16.31
N MET A 569 23.07 -44.63 16.62
CA MET A 569 24.14 -44.80 15.65
C MET A 569 24.42 -46.28 15.36
N VAL A 570 24.39 -47.16 16.38
CA VAL A 570 24.56 -48.61 16.16
C VAL A 570 23.40 -49.17 15.32
N ARG A 571 22.14 -48.75 15.53
CA ARG A 571 21.01 -49.14 14.67
C ARG A 571 21.14 -48.63 13.24
N THR A 572 21.60 -47.39 13.05
CA THR A 572 21.72 -46.77 11.72
C THR A 572 22.86 -47.40 10.92
N PHE A 573 23.97 -47.74 11.59
CA PHE A 573 25.09 -48.46 10.99
C PHE A 573 24.74 -49.92 10.67
N PHE A 574 24.02 -50.61 11.57
CA PHE A 574 23.49 -51.95 11.30
C PHE A 574 22.48 -51.96 10.14
N ARG A 575 21.63 -50.94 10.00
CA ARG A 575 20.66 -50.85 8.90
C ARG A 575 21.33 -50.59 7.55
N LYS A 576 22.34 -49.71 7.49
CA LYS A 576 23.16 -49.49 6.29
C LYS A 576 24.00 -50.70 5.91
N SER A 577 24.55 -51.43 6.89
CA SER A 577 25.30 -52.67 6.64
C SER A 577 24.40 -53.79 6.10
N ARG A 578 23.15 -53.90 6.60
CA ARG A 578 22.18 -54.91 6.15
C ARG A 578 21.65 -54.64 4.75
N GLN A 579 21.41 -53.37 4.38
CA GLN A 579 21.06 -52.98 3.01
C GLN A 579 22.22 -53.16 2.02
N LYS A 580 23.48 -53.00 2.46
CA LYS A 580 24.65 -53.24 1.60
C LYS A 580 24.93 -54.74 1.40
N MET A 581 24.52 -55.60 2.33
CA MET A 581 24.60 -57.06 2.18
C MET A 581 23.46 -57.65 1.35
N SER A 582 22.23 -57.09 1.37
CA SER A 582 21.15 -57.60 0.52
C SER A 582 21.37 -57.29 -0.97
N ARG A 583 22.00 -56.15 -1.29
CA ARG A 583 22.39 -55.78 -2.67
C ARG A 583 23.55 -56.59 -3.27
N ARG A 584 24.17 -57.49 -2.50
CA ARG A 584 25.25 -58.39 -2.98
C ARG A 584 24.78 -59.83 -3.21
N ARG A 585 23.48 -60.09 -3.06
CA ARG A 585 22.86 -61.43 -3.16
C ARG A 585 21.69 -61.50 -4.15
N GLU A 586 21.53 -60.48 -4.99
CA GLU A 586 20.75 -60.57 -6.25
C GLU A 586 21.72 -60.61 -7.43
#